data_AF-A0A519M114-F1
#
_entry.id   AF-A0A519M114-F1
#
_cell.length_a   1.000
_cell.length_b   1.000
_cell.length_c   1.000
_cell.angle_alpha   90.00
_cell.angle_beta   90.00
_cell.angle_gamma   90.00
#
_symmetry.space_group_name_H-M   'P 1'
#
loop_
_entity.id
_entity.type
_entity.pdbx_description
1 polymer ?
#
loop_
_entity_poly.entity_id
_entity_poly.type
_entity_poly.pdbx_seq_one_letter_code
_entity_poly.pdbx_strand_id
1 'polypeptide(L)'
;MEFYSARKKHFESELLDIKKQYNTISLLRFAVVIAFLASGWFSLQSAENSILIVLMFLLAVVFALLMKRHSAVTRKRIRAAALVAINTEEINYLNHNTMPFEDGHEFIDHKHPYSYDLDIFGQHSLFQNTNRTQTFTGKEKFASLLLKNLPQSEIAENQKAIIELAGMTEWRQEIMALGRTGNDSGTLYNRLMQWAGKASVELPGWVYFISYAGPVAVFALLFG
;
A
#
# COMPACT_ATOMS: atom_id res chain seq x y z
N MET A 1 16.47 -13.30 -17.38
CA MET A 1 15.74 -12.23 -18.10
C MET A 1 14.33 -12.66 -18.53
N GLU A 2 14.16 -13.82 -19.16
CA GLU A 2 12.82 -14.31 -19.60
C GLU A 2 11.77 -14.34 -18.48
N PHE A 3 12.17 -14.76 -17.27
CA PHE A 3 11.29 -14.78 -16.09
C PHE A 3 10.62 -13.42 -15.81
N TYR A 4 11.41 -12.34 -15.73
CA TYR A 4 10.89 -11.01 -15.42
C TYR A 4 10.01 -10.47 -16.57
N SER A 5 10.40 -10.71 -17.82
CA SER A 5 9.62 -10.32 -19.00
C SER A 5 8.26 -11.04 -19.05
N ALA A 6 8.23 -12.35 -18.76
CA ALA A 6 7.01 -13.13 -18.71
C ALA A 6 6.07 -12.65 -17.58
N ARG A 7 6.61 -12.42 -16.37
CA ARG A 7 5.82 -11.90 -15.25
C ARG A 7 5.30 -10.48 -15.49
N LYS A 8 6.13 -9.59 -16.05
CA LYS A 8 5.69 -8.25 -16.47
C LYS A 8 4.48 -8.33 -17.40
N LYS A 9 4.58 -9.11 -18.49
CA LYS A 9 3.49 -9.28 -19.46
C LYS A 9 2.22 -9.86 -18.81
N HIS A 10 2.38 -10.83 -17.91
CA HIS A 10 1.27 -11.41 -17.17
C HIS A 10 0.51 -10.35 -16.36
N PHE A 11 1.22 -9.55 -15.54
CA PHE A 11 0.59 -8.53 -14.72
C PHE A 11 0.09 -7.32 -15.51
N GLU A 12 0.71 -6.99 -16.65
CA GLU A 12 0.17 -5.99 -17.59
C GLU A 12 -1.19 -6.44 -18.15
N SER A 13 -1.33 -7.72 -18.52
CA SER A 13 -2.61 -8.28 -18.93
C SER A 13 -3.63 -8.26 -17.79
N GLU A 14 -3.23 -8.66 -16.59
CA GLU A 14 -4.09 -8.63 -15.39
C GLU A 14 -4.61 -7.21 -15.10
N LEU A 15 -3.74 -6.20 -15.25
CA LEU A 15 -4.13 -4.79 -15.08
C LEU A 15 -5.20 -4.33 -16.07
N LEU A 16 -5.14 -4.78 -17.33
CA LEU A 16 -6.15 -4.42 -18.32
C LEU A 16 -7.53 -4.95 -17.92
N ASP A 17 -7.60 -6.19 -17.43
CA ASP A 17 -8.85 -6.79 -16.99
C ASP A 17 -9.37 -6.17 -15.68
N ILE A 18 -8.47 -5.90 -14.73
CA ILE A 18 -8.81 -5.18 -13.50
C ILE A 18 -9.33 -3.77 -13.82
N LYS A 19 -8.74 -3.08 -14.80
CA LYS A 19 -9.19 -1.73 -15.20
C LYS A 19 -10.62 -1.73 -15.75
N LYS A 20 -10.99 -2.75 -16.53
CA LYS A 20 -12.38 -2.93 -16.98
C LYS A 20 -13.33 -3.08 -15.80
N GLN A 21 -13.02 -4.00 -14.87
CA GLN A 21 -13.83 -4.22 -13.67
C GLN A 21 -13.95 -2.95 -12.81
N TYR A 22 -12.85 -2.22 -12.63
CA TYR A 22 -12.81 -0.97 -11.89
C TYR A 22 -13.75 0.08 -12.48
N ASN A 23 -13.71 0.25 -13.81
CA ASN A 23 -14.55 1.21 -14.52
C ASN A 23 -16.03 0.83 -14.45
N THR A 24 -16.35 -0.45 -14.64
CA THR A 24 -17.74 -0.95 -14.52
C THR A 24 -18.30 -0.70 -13.12
N ILE A 25 -17.54 -1.03 -12.06
CA ILE A 25 -17.97 -0.76 -10.68
C ILE A 25 -18.14 0.74 -10.42
N SER A 26 -17.25 1.57 -10.97
CA SER A 26 -17.33 3.03 -10.82
C SER A 26 -18.59 3.59 -11.48
N LEU A 27 -18.93 3.11 -12.68
CA LEU A 27 -20.16 3.48 -13.37
C LEU A 27 -21.42 3.02 -12.61
N LEU A 28 -21.44 1.78 -12.11
CA LEU A 28 -22.56 1.25 -11.32
C LEU A 28 -22.78 2.05 -10.04
N ARG A 29 -21.71 2.41 -9.32
CA ARG A 29 -21.82 3.28 -8.13
C ARG A 29 -22.44 4.63 -8.48
N PHE A 30 -22.02 5.24 -9.58
CA PHE A 30 -22.57 6.51 -10.04
C PHE A 30 -24.06 6.38 -10.38
N ALA A 31 -24.45 5.33 -11.10
CA ALA A 31 -25.85 5.06 -11.41
C ALA A 31 -26.71 4.85 -10.15
N VAL A 32 -26.20 4.13 -9.15
CA VAL A 32 -26.89 3.94 -7.86
C VAL A 32 -27.07 5.25 -7.10
N VAL A 33 -26.08 6.15 -7.12
CA VAL A 33 -26.20 7.48 -6.50
C VAL A 33 -27.26 8.30 -7.21
N ILE A 34 -27.29 8.31 -8.55
CA ILE A 34 -28.35 8.99 -9.31
C ILE A 34 -29.72 8.42 -8.95
N ALA A 35 -29.87 7.10 -8.93
CA ALA A 35 -31.13 6.45 -8.58
C ALA A 35 -31.56 6.78 -7.15
N PHE A 36 -30.62 6.86 -6.21
CA PHE A 36 -30.88 7.23 -4.81
C PHE A 36 -31.39 8.66 -4.72
N LEU A 37 -30.73 9.62 -5.38
CA LEU A 37 -31.15 11.02 -5.40
C LEU A 37 -32.51 11.20 -6.09
N ALA A 38 -32.74 10.52 -7.22
CA ALA A 38 -34.02 10.55 -7.91
C ALA A 38 -35.15 10.00 -7.02
N SER A 39 -34.91 8.88 -6.34
CA SER A 39 -35.89 8.28 -5.42
C SER A 39 -36.23 9.22 -4.26
N GLY A 40 -35.22 9.90 -3.70
CA GLY A 40 -35.42 10.92 -2.67
C GLY A 40 -36.24 12.12 -3.18
N TRP A 41 -35.92 12.63 -4.37
CA TRP A 41 -36.65 13.75 -4.98
C TRP A 41 -38.12 13.41 -5.24
N PHE A 42 -38.43 12.22 -5.76
CA PHE A 42 -39.81 11.77 -5.97
C PHE A 42 -40.54 11.51 -4.64
N SER A 43 -39.84 11.02 -3.61
CA SER A 43 -40.42 10.81 -2.28
C SER A 43 -40.89 12.11 -1.64
N LEU A 44 -40.24 13.25 -1.91
CA LEU A 44 -40.67 14.55 -1.39
C LEU A 44 -41.92 15.08 -2.08
N GLN A 45 -42.20 14.68 -3.32
CA GLN A 45 -43.40 15.09 -4.05
C GLN A 45 -44.63 14.24 -3.71
N SER A 46 -44.42 13.02 -3.22
CA SER A 46 -45.48 12.05 -2.92
C SER A 46 -45.50 11.73 -1.43
N ALA A 47 -46.36 12.41 -0.66
CA ALA A 47 -46.37 12.38 0.80
C ALA A 47 -46.62 11.00 1.44
N GLU A 48 -47.10 9.99 0.70
CA GLU A 48 -47.50 8.68 1.25
C GLU A 48 -46.74 7.47 0.66
N ASN A 49 -45.67 7.68 -0.11
CA ASN A 49 -45.07 6.58 -0.88
C ASN A 49 -43.94 5.85 -0.12
N SER A 50 -44.28 5.12 0.94
CA SER A 50 -43.34 4.36 1.80
C SER A 50 -42.44 3.39 1.01
N ILE A 51 -42.86 2.97 -0.19
CA ILE A 51 -42.09 2.13 -1.11
C ILE A 51 -40.78 2.81 -1.53
N LEU A 52 -40.76 4.13 -1.74
CA LEU A 52 -39.56 4.86 -2.15
C LEU A 52 -38.51 4.91 -1.04
N ILE A 53 -38.94 4.96 0.23
CA ILE A 53 -38.04 4.90 1.39
C ILE A 53 -37.36 3.53 1.45
N VAL A 54 -38.13 2.44 1.27
CA VAL A 54 -37.56 1.08 1.20
C VAL A 54 -36.59 0.95 0.04
N LEU A 55 -36.91 1.50 -1.13
CA LEU A 55 -36.00 1.52 -2.29
C LEU A 55 -34.70 2.28 -1.97
N MET A 56 -34.77 3.45 -1.32
CA MET A 56 -33.59 4.20 -0.92
C MET A 56 -32.70 3.40 0.04
N PHE A 57 -33.30 2.70 1.01
CA PHE A 57 -32.55 1.82 1.89
C PHE A 57 -31.84 0.69 1.11
N LEU A 58 -32.54 0.03 0.18
CA LEU A 58 -31.94 -1.00 -0.68
C LEU A 58 -30.79 -0.44 -1.53
N LEU A 59 -30.96 0.75 -2.13
CA LEU A 59 -29.91 1.41 -2.91
C LEU A 59 -28.69 1.74 -2.04
N ALA A 60 -28.89 2.16 -0.79
CA ALA A 60 -27.79 2.38 0.17
C ALA A 60 -27.03 1.07 0.48
N VAL A 61 -27.74 -0.04 0.69
CA VAL A 61 -27.13 -1.36 0.90
C VAL A 61 -26.34 -1.80 -0.35
N VAL A 62 -26.91 -1.67 -1.54
CA VAL A 62 -26.23 -1.98 -2.81
C VAL A 62 -24.99 -1.11 -2.98
N PHE A 63 -25.07 0.19 -2.67
CA PHE A 63 -23.92 1.09 -2.72
C PHE A 63 -22.80 0.66 -1.78
N ALA A 64 -23.12 0.27 -0.53
CA ALA A 64 -22.15 -0.23 0.43
C ALA A 64 -21.45 -1.52 -0.06
N LEU A 65 -22.20 -2.44 -0.66
CA LEU A 65 -21.63 -3.65 -1.28
C LEU A 65 -20.71 -3.30 -2.46
N LEU A 66 -21.11 -2.37 -3.32
CA LEU A 66 -20.28 -1.87 -4.42
C LEU A 66 -19.01 -1.19 -3.92
N MET A 67 -19.05 -0.45 -2.80
CA MET A 67 -17.87 0.15 -2.17
C MET A 67 -16.88 -0.92 -1.69
N LYS A 68 -17.36 -2.00 -1.07
CA LYS A 68 -16.51 -3.13 -0.66
C LYS A 68 -15.84 -3.80 -1.87
N ARG A 69 -16.60 -4.03 -2.94
CA ARG A 69 -16.08 -4.61 -4.20
C ARG A 69 -15.07 -3.67 -4.87
N HIS A 70 -15.37 -2.37 -4.92
CA HIS A 70 -14.47 -1.35 -5.44
C HIS A 70 -13.13 -1.37 -4.70
N SER A 71 -13.17 -1.35 -3.37
CA SER A 71 -11.96 -1.43 -2.53
C SER A 71 -11.13 -2.68 -2.82
N ALA A 72 -11.77 -3.84 -3.00
CA ALA A 72 -11.10 -5.08 -3.35
C ALA A 72 -10.43 -5.03 -4.75
N VAL A 73 -11.12 -4.49 -5.75
CA VAL A 73 -10.57 -4.32 -7.11
C VAL A 73 -9.43 -3.30 -7.12
N THR A 74 -9.55 -2.22 -6.35
CA THR A 74 -8.48 -1.23 -6.17
C THR A 74 -7.21 -1.87 -5.58
N ARG A 75 -7.33 -2.72 -4.56
CA ARG A 75 -6.18 -3.45 -3.99
C ARG A 75 -5.51 -4.34 -5.03
N LYS A 76 -6.29 -5.09 -5.84
CA LYS A 76 -5.75 -5.90 -6.93
C LYS A 76 -5.00 -5.05 -7.96
N ARG A 77 -5.57 -3.90 -8.35
CA ARG A 77 -4.94 -2.96 -9.29
C ARG A 77 -3.60 -2.46 -8.76
N ILE A 78 -3.57 -2.04 -7.50
CA ILE A 78 -2.37 -1.50 -6.85
C ILE A 78 -1.27 -2.59 -6.79
N ARG A 79 -1.62 -3.82 -6.38
CA ARG A 79 -0.70 -4.96 -6.37
C ARG A 79 -0.14 -5.26 -7.76
N ALA A 80 -0.99 -5.43 -8.77
CA ALA A 80 -0.55 -5.76 -10.13
C ALA A 80 0.33 -4.64 -10.72
N ALA A 81 -0.01 -3.37 -10.47
CA ALA A 81 0.81 -2.22 -10.87
C ALA A 81 2.19 -2.23 -10.21
N ALA A 82 2.26 -2.54 -8.91
CA ALA A 82 3.53 -2.66 -8.21
C ALA A 82 4.40 -3.80 -8.79
N LEU A 83 3.80 -4.95 -9.11
CA LEU A 83 4.50 -6.07 -9.72
C LEU A 83 5.00 -5.77 -11.14
N VAL A 84 4.22 -5.05 -11.96
CA VAL A 84 4.70 -4.55 -13.27
C VAL A 84 5.91 -3.63 -13.10
N ALA A 85 5.86 -2.71 -12.14
CA ALA A 85 6.95 -1.78 -11.87
C ALA A 85 8.22 -2.51 -11.42
N ILE A 86 8.11 -3.42 -10.45
CA ILE A 86 9.23 -4.24 -9.96
C ILE A 86 9.88 -5.03 -11.10
N ASN A 87 9.09 -5.75 -11.90
CA ASN A 87 9.65 -6.51 -13.03
C ASN A 87 10.27 -5.59 -14.09
N THR A 88 9.73 -4.40 -14.31
CA THR A 88 10.31 -3.41 -15.24
C THR A 88 11.65 -2.90 -14.75
N GLU A 89 11.78 -2.58 -13.47
CA GLU A 89 13.03 -2.14 -12.84
C GLU A 89 14.11 -3.22 -12.92
N GLU A 90 13.77 -4.48 -12.62
CA GLU A 90 14.72 -5.60 -12.75
C GLU A 90 15.16 -5.82 -14.21
N ILE A 91 14.24 -5.73 -15.17
CA ILE A 91 14.59 -5.83 -16.60
C ILE A 91 15.54 -4.69 -16.99
N ASN A 92 15.26 -3.45 -16.57
CA ASN A 92 16.09 -2.30 -16.89
C ASN A 92 17.49 -2.43 -16.28
N TYR A 93 17.57 -2.90 -15.04
CA TYR A 93 18.83 -3.16 -14.35
C TYR A 93 19.65 -4.25 -15.06
N LEU A 94 19.03 -5.39 -15.38
CA LEU A 94 19.69 -6.52 -16.03
C LEU A 94 20.14 -6.21 -17.47
N ASN A 95 19.46 -5.30 -18.16
CA ASN A 95 19.84 -4.83 -19.49
C ASN A 95 20.88 -3.70 -19.46
N HIS A 96 21.35 -3.29 -18.27
CA HIS A 96 22.24 -2.14 -18.09
C HIS A 96 21.67 -0.82 -18.66
N ASN A 97 20.34 -0.69 -18.71
CA ASN A 97 19.68 0.51 -19.25
C ASN A 97 19.67 1.64 -18.23
N THR A 98 19.21 1.34 -17.01
CA THR A 98 19.13 2.31 -15.90
C THR A 98 19.41 1.61 -14.58
N MET A 99 19.79 2.39 -13.56
CA MET A 99 19.94 1.93 -12.19
C MET A 99 18.79 2.51 -11.34
N PRO A 100 17.66 1.78 -11.21
CA PRO A 100 16.42 2.35 -10.67
C PRO A 100 16.36 2.35 -9.13
N PHE A 101 17.34 1.76 -8.45
CA PHE A 101 17.34 1.59 -7.00
C PHE A 101 17.99 2.79 -6.30
N GLU A 102 17.56 3.07 -5.07
CA GLU A 102 18.17 4.09 -4.22
C GLU A 102 19.65 3.78 -3.97
N ASP A 103 20.47 4.81 -4.02
CA ASP A 103 21.93 4.72 -3.96
C ASP A 103 22.49 4.73 -2.53
N GLY A 104 21.66 5.08 -1.55
CA GLY A 104 22.03 5.10 -0.13
C GLY A 104 23.00 6.22 0.21
N HIS A 105 23.06 7.28 -0.58
CA HIS A 105 23.96 8.42 -0.35
C HIS A 105 23.85 8.98 1.08
N GLU A 106 22.68 8.92 1.71
CA GLU A 106 22.47 9.35 3.09
C GLU A 106 23.25 8.54 4.15
N PHE A 107 23.78 7.37 3.79
CA PHE A 107 24.54 6.49 4.69
C PHE A 107 26.06 6.59 4.52
N ILE A 108 26.55 7.49 3.65
CA ILE A 108 27.99 7.69 3.44
C ILE A 108 28.64 8.20 4.74
N ASP A 109 29.63 7.45 5.23
CA ASP A 109 30.48 7.85 6.35
C ASP A 109 31.96 7.77 5.97
N HIS A 110 32.59 8.94 5.80
CA HIS A 110 34.01 9.06 5.47
C HIS A 110 34.95 8.61 6.59
N LYS A 111 34.45 8.44 7.82
CA LYS A 111 35.24 7.94 8.95
C LYS A 111 35.16 6.43 9.09
N HIS A 112 34.31 5.76 8.32
CA HIS A 112 34.17 4.32 8.38
C HIS A 112 35.41 3.63 7.81
N PRO A 113 35.92 2.55 8.43
CA PRO A 113 37.20 1.93 8.04
C PRO A 113 37.32 1.49 6.58
N TYR A 114 36.20 1.27 5.89
CA TYR A 114 36.17 0.80 4.51
C TYR A 114 35.01 1.34 3.66
N SER A 115 34.05 2.06 4.24
CA SER A 115 32.79 2.36 3.51
C SER A 115 33.02 3.27 2.32
N TYR A 116 33.99 4.19 2.44
CA TYR A 116 34.32 5.15 1.41
C TYR A 116 35.21 4.54 0.32
N ASP A 117 36.21 3.75 0.71
CA ASP A 117 37.16 3.15 -0.25
C ASP A 117 36.55 2.02 -1.08
N LEU A 118 35.55 1.31 -0.55
CA LEU A 118 34.88 0.19 -1.23
C LEU A 118 33.60 0.58 -1.97
N ASP A 119 33.32 1.89 -2.10
CA ASP A 119 32.11 2.41 -2.75
C ASP A 119 30.84 1.70 -2.26
N ILE A 120 30.67 1.61 -0.93
CA ILE A 120 29.53 0.89 -0.33
C ILE A 120 28.21 1.61 -0.62
N PHE A 121 28.23 2.94 -0.67
CA PHE A 121 27.06 3.80 -0.92
C PHE A 121 27.34 4.83 -2.01
N GLY A 122 26.28 5.41 -2.58
CA GLY A 122 26.36 6.38 -3.68
C GLY A 122 26.13 5.74 -5.05
N GLN A 123 26.32 6.52 -6.11
CA GLN A 123 26.01 6.07 -7.47
C GLN A 123 26.86 4.86 -7.88
N HIS A 124 26.24 3.85 -8.46
CA HIS A 124 26.86 2.59 -8.87
C HIS A 124 27.48 1.76 -7.73
N SER A 125 27.22 2.12 -6.48
CA SER A 125 27.73 1.45 -5.29
C SER A 125 27.25 0.01 -5.13
N LEU A 126 27.91 -0.72 -4.21
CA LEU A 126 27.46 -2.04 -3.78
C LEU A 126 26.01 -1.99 -3.29
N PHE A 127 25.66 -1.00 -2.45
CA PHE A 127 24.31 -0.81 -1.95
C PHE A 127 23.32 -0.61 -3.10
N GLN A 128 23.59 0.29 -4.05
CA GLN A 128 22.65 0.56 -5.13
C GLN A 128 22.39 -0.68 -6.01
N ASN A 129 23.42 -1.48 -6.27
CA ASN A 129 23.29 -2.71 -7.05
C ASN A 129 22.47 -3.78 -6.34
N THR A 130 22.58 -3.87 -5.01
CA THR A 130 22.02 -4.97 -4.21
C THR A 130 20.72 -4.61 -3.49
N ASN A 131 20.43 -3.33 -3.31
CA ASN A 131 19.27 -2.85 -2.58
C ASN A 131 17.98 -3.24 -3.32
N ARG A 132 17.13 -4.02 -2.63
CA ARG A 132 15.74 -4.34 -3.03
C ARG A 132 14.75 -4.09 -1.89
N THR A 133 15.18 -3.35 -0.87
CA THR A 133 14.33 -2.97 0.26
C THR A 133 13.19 -2.06 -0.22
N GLN A 134 12.04 -2.15 0.43
CA GLN A 134 10.84 -1.38 0.06
C GLN A 134 10.25 -0.60 1.25
N THR A 135 10.98 -0.56 2.36
CA THR A 135 10.59 0.11 3.60
C THR A 135 11.77 0.93 4.12
N PHE A 136 11.47 2.02 4.81
CA PHE A 136 12.45 2.90 5.42
C PHE A 136 13.33 2.14 6.42
N THR A 137 12.71 1.40 7.33
CA THR A 137 13.44 0.60 8.33
C THR A 137 14.22 -0.56 7.71
N GLY A 138 13.70 -1.16 6.63
CA GLY A 138 14.41 -2.19 5.88
C GLY A 138 15.67 -1.65 5.22
N LYS A 139 15.57 -0.44 4.64
CA LYS A 139 16.69 0.29 4.05
C LYS A 139 17.77 0.60 5.08
N GLU A 140 17.39 1.19 6.22
CA GLU A 140 18.32 1.47 7.32
C GLU A 140 18.99 0.21 7.84
N LYS A 141 18.21 -0.88 8.02
CA LYS A 141 18.75 -2.17 8.46
C LYS A 141 19.76 -2.70 7.46
N PHE A 142 19.46 -2.65 6.16
CA PHE A 142 20.37 -3.14 5.12
C PHE A 142 21.67 -2.32 5.07
N ALA A 143 21.58 -0.99 5.10
CA ALA A 143 22.75 -0.12 5.19
C ALA A 143 23.60 -0.43 6.42
N SER A 144 22.97 -0.63 7.58
CA SER A 144 23.67 -0.97 8.82
C SER A 144 24.38 -2.33 8.78
N LEU A 145 23.89 -3.28 7.97
CA LEU A 145 24.53 -4.58 7.79
C LEU A 145 25.78 -4.47 6.90
N LEU A 146 25.78 -3.60 5.89
CA LEU A 146 26.95 -3.36 5.04
C LEU A 146 28.09 -2.66 5.78
N LEU A 147 27.80 -1.97 6.87
CA LEU A 147 28.77 -1.26 7.71
C LEU A 147 29.30 -2.10 8.88
N LYS A 148 28.89 -3.37 9.02
CA LYS A 148 29.24 -4.20 10.18
C LYS A 148 29.85 -5.52 9.77
N ASN A 149 30.89 -5.92 10.49
CA ASN A 149 31.43 -7.28 10.42
C ASN A 149 30.59 -8.19 11.34
N LEU A 150 29.97 -9.20 10.76
CA LEU A 150 29.15 -10.15 11.50
C LEU A 150 29.99 -11.32 12.02
N PRO A 151 29.62 -11.93 13.18
CA PRO A 151 30.19 -13.19 13.61
C PRO A 151 29.94 -14.31 12.60
N GLN A 152 30.83 -15.30 12.55
CA GLN A 152 30.73 -16.43 11.60
C GLN A 152 29.38 -17.18 11.70
N SER A 153 28.83 -17.33 12.90
CA SER A 153 27.52 -17.97 13.10
C SER A 153 26.39 -17.21 12.41
N GLU A 154 26.34 -15.88 12.57
CA GLU A 154 25.33 -15.03 11.92
C GLU A 154 25.50 -15.01 10.40
N ILE A 155 26.73 -15.05 9.90
CA ILE A 155 27.00 -15.17 8.46
C ILE A 155 26.41 -16.46 7.91
N ALA A 156 26.64 -17.59 8.58
CA ALA A 156 26.12 -18.89 8.15
C ALA A 156 24.59 -18.93 8.15
N GLU A 157 23.96 -18.35 9.17
CA GLU A 157 22.49 -18.21 9.23
C GLU A 157 21.93 -17.34 8.10
N ASN A 158 22.54 -16.18 7.86
CA ASN A 158 22.15 -15.29 6.76
C ASN A 158 22.31 -15.97 5.39
N GLN A 159 23.42 -16.68 5.15
CA GLN A 159 23.63 -17.42 3.91
C GLN A 159 22.57 -18.50 3.69
N LYS A 160 22.20 -19.24 4.75
CA LYS A 160 21.11 -20.22 4.68
C LYS A 160 19.78 -19.57 4.31
N ALA A 161 19.44 -18.44 4.94
CA ALA A 161 18.23 -17.69 4.63
C ALA A 161 18.24 -17.13 3.19
N ILE A 162 19.39 -16.65 2.70
CA ILE A 162 19.54 -16.19 1.32
C ILE A 162 19.30 -17.33 0.34
N ILE A 163 19.89 -18.51 0.57
CA ILE A 163 19.72 -19.69 -0.29
C ILE A 163 18.26 -20.14 -0.33
N GLU A 164 17.60 -20.19 0.83
CA GLU A 164 16.17 -20.51 0.94
C GLU A 164 15.32 -19.55 0.08
N LEU A 165 15.54 -18.25 0.24
CA LEU A 165 14.75 -17.22 -0.43
C LEU A 165 15.11 -17.00 -1.90
N ALA A 166 16.32 -17.38 -2.34
CA ALA A 166 16.78 -17.21 -3.71
C ALA A 166 15.87 -17.94 -4.72
N GLY A 167 15.38 -19.13 -4.35
CA GLY A 167 14.44 -19.91 -5.17
C GLY A 167 13.00 -19.38 -5.18
N MET A 168 12.64 -18.51 -4.23
CA MET A 168 11.26 -18.04 -4.00
C MET A 168 11.00 -16.67 -4.63
N THR A 169 11.46 -16.46 -5.87
CA THR A 169 11.44 -15.13 -6.52
C THR A 169 10.03 -14.52 -6.61
N GLU A 170 9.00 -15.31 -6.91
CA GLU A 170 7.62 -14.81 -6.96
C GLU A 170 7.16 -14.31 -5.60
N TRP A 171 7.42 -15.08 -4.55
CA TRP A 171 7.10 -14.70 -3.19
C TRP A 171 7.84 -13.42 -2.77
N ARG A 172 9.14 -13.32 -3.08
CA ARG A 172 9.92 -12.09 -2.83
C ARG A 172 9.32 -10.88 -3.55
N GLN A 173 8.85 -11.04 -4.79
CA GLN A 173 8.17 -9.96 -5.52
C GLN A 173 6.84 -9.56 -4.87
N GLU A 174 6.07 -10.49 -4.31
CA GLU A 174 4.86 -10.17 -3.55
C GLU A 174 5.18 -9.36 -2.30
N ILE A 175 6.19 -9.76 -1.52
CA ILE A 175 6.65 -9.01 -0.35
C ILE A 175 7.13 -7.60 -0.77
N MET A 176 7.87 -7.51 -1.87
CA MET A 176 8.30 -6.22 -2.41
C MET A 176 7.10 -5.35 -2.82
N ALA A 177 6.11 -5.91 -3.49
CA ALA A 177 4.91 -5.20 -3.87
C ALA A 177 4.12 -4.72 -2.64
N LEU A 178 4.01 -5.54 -1.60
CA LEU A 178 3.39 -5.13 -0.34
C LEU A 178 4.12 -3.93 0.28
N GLY A 179 5.44 -4.01 0.43
CA GLY A 179 6.25 -2.91 0.98
C GLY A 179 6.09 -1.61 0.17
N ARG A 180 6.20 -1.70 -1.16
CA ARG A 180 6.06 -0.56 -2.08
C ARG A 180 4.71 0.15 -1.94
N THR A 181 3.64 -0.59 -1.67
CA THR A 181 2.28 -0.06 -1.58
C THR A 181 1.92 0.48 -0.20
N GLY A 182 2.81 0.30 0.79
CA GLY A 182 2.60 0.71 2.17
C GLY A 182 2.74 2.21 2.46
N ASN A 183 3.18 3.02 1.48
CA ASN A 183 3.49 4.45 1.67
C ASN A 183 4.42 4.72 2.87
N ASP A 184 5.38 3.81 3.09
CA ASP A 184 6.33 3.92 4.19
C ASP A 184 7.34 5.05 3.94
N SER A 185 7.70 5.78 5.00
CA SER A 185 8.67 6.87 4.94
C SER A 185 9.24 7.17 6.31
N GLY A 186 10.46 7.72 6.36
CA GLY A 186 11.08 8.12 7.63
C GLY A 186 10.24 9.14 8.41
N THR A 187 9.52 10.02 7.72
CA THR A 187 8.62 11.00 8.38
C THR A 187 7.41 10.33 9.02
N LEU A 188 6.80 9.34 8.35
CA LEU A 188 5.71 8.54 8.90
C LEU A 188 6.21 7.70 10.07
N TYR A 189 7.35 7.04 9.92
CA TYR A 189 7.98 6.25 10.97
C TYR A 189 8.22 7.08 12.25
N ASN A 190 8.87 8.24 12.12
CA ASN A 190 9.13 9.13 13.25
C ASN A 190 7.83 9.62 13.91
N ARG A 191 6.80 9.93 13.13
CA ARG A 191 5.48 10.30 13.66
C ARG A 191 4.83 9.16 14.44
N LEU A 192 4.91 7.93 13.94
CA LEU A 192 4.39 6.75 14.61
C LEU A 192 5.12 6.48 15.92
N MET A 193 6.45 6.58 15.94
CA MET A 193 7.23 6.41 17.17
C MET A 193 6.93 7.50 18.20
N GLN A 194 6.77 8.76 17.76
CA GLN A 194 6.34 9.84 18.64
C GLN A 194 4.93 9.62 19.20
N TRP A 195 4.00 9.14 18.38
CA TRP A 195 2.65 8.81 18.83
C TRP A 195 2.65 7.64 19.83
N ALA A 196 3.39 6.58 19.54
CA ALA A 196 3.48 5.40 20.41
C ALA A 196 4.12 5.72 21.78
N GLY A 197 5.03 6.70 21.83
CA GLY A 197 5.65 7.17 23.07
C GLY A 197 4.80 8.16 23.88
N LYS A 198 3.68 8.67 23.34
CA LYS A 198 2.79 9.56 24.09
C LYS A 198 1.85 8.74 24.97
N ALA A 199 1.76 9.12 26.25
CA ALA A 199 0.72 8.60 27.14
C ALA A 199 -0.67 8.89 26.56
N SER A 200 -1.63 7.99 26.79
CA SER A 200 -3.01 8.16 26.35
C SER A 200 -3.58 9.48 26.89
N VAL A 201 -4.12 10.31 26.00
CA VAL A 201 -4.79 11.54 26.39
C VAL A 201 -6.10 11.18 27.07
N GLU A 202 -6.28 11.58 28.32
CA GLU A 202 -7.58 11.48 29.00
C GLU A 202 -8.56 12.44 28.32
N LEU A 203 -9.66 11.89 27.78
CA LEU A 203 -10.69 12.68 27.14
C LEU A 203 -11.66 13.25 28.19
N PRO A 204 -12.04 14.53 28.11
CA PRO A 204 -12.98 15.11 29.05
C PRO A 204 -14.38 14.50 28.90
N GLY A 205 -15.12 14.39 30.01
CA GLY A 205 -16.41 13.67 30.10
C GLY A 205 -17.47 14.06 29.07
N TRP A 206 -17.50 15.32 28.63
CA TRP A 206 -18.44 15.81 27.61
C TRP A 206 -18.22 15.17 26.23
N VAL A 207 -16.99 14.74 25.91
CA VAL A 207 -16.69 14.05 24.65
C VAL A 207 -17.42 12.71 24.58
N TYR A 208 -17.48 12.00 25.70
CA TYR A 208 -18.27 10.76 25.82
C TYR A 208 -19.77 11.05 25.70
N PHE A 209 -20.27 12.13 26.30
CA PHE A 209 -21.67 12.50 26.16
C PHE A 209 -22.06 12.76 24.69
N ILE A 210 -21.24 13.53 23.97
CA ILE A 210 -21.48 13.85 22.55
C ILE A 210 -21.41 12.60 21.66
N SER A 211 -20.48 11.68 21.93
CA SER A 211 -20.34 10.46 21.11
C SER A 211 -21.59 9.57 21.14
N TYR A 212 -22.32 9.56 22.25
CA TYR A 212 -23.60 8.84 22.38
C TYR A 212 -24.80 9.69 21.96
N ALA A 213 -24.84 10.98 22.29
CA ALA A 213 -25.98 11.85 22.00
C ALA A 213 -26.15 12.12 20.49
N GLY A 214 -25.05 12.23 19.75
CA GLY A 214 -25.07 12.53 18.31
C GLY A 214 -25.84 11.50 17.47
N PRO A 215 -25.47 10.20 17.52
CA PRO A 215 -26.19 9.15 16.79
C PRO A 215 -27.68 9.07 17.14
N VAL A 216 -28.02 9.27 18.43
CA VAL A 216 -29.41 9.23 18.91
C VAL A 216 -30.23 10.39 18.35
N ALA A 217 -29.69 11.61 18.35
CA ALA A 217 -30.37 12.78 17.80
C ALA A 217 -30.61 12.65 16.28
N VAL A 218 -29.63 12.12 15.55
CA VAL A 218 -29.77 11.86 14.10
C VAL A 218 -30.86 10.80 13.84
N PHE A 219 -30.91 9.75 14.66
CA PHE A 219 -31.95 8.73 14.52
C PHE A 219 -33.34 9.29 14.84
N ALA A 220 -33.47 10.08 15.91
CA ALA A 220 -34.73 10.71 16.30
C ALA A 220 -35.26 11.69 15.23
N LEU A 221 -34.38 12.43 14.55
CA LEU A 221 -34.77 13.35 13.47
C LEU A 221 -35.18 12.64 12.17
N LEU A 222 -34.72 11.40 11.95
CA LEU A 222 -35.03 10.64 10.73
C LEU A 222 -36.29 9.78 10.87
N PHE A 223 -36.70 9.44 12.09
CA PHE A 223 -37.81 8.52 12.38
C PHE A 223 -38.90 9.09 13.30
N GLY A 224 -38.74 10.34 13.75
CA GLY A 224 -39.69 11.06 14.59
C GLY A 224 -40.53 12.07 13.82
#